data_AF-X1H1X1-F1
#
_entry.id   AF-X1H1X1-F1
#
_cell.length_a   1.000
_cell.length_b   1.000
_cell.length_c   1.000
_cell.angle_alpha   90.00
_cell.angle_beta   90.00
_cell.angle_gamma   90.00
#
_symmetry.space_group_name_H-M   'P 1'
#
loop_
_entity.id
_entity.type
_entity.pdbx_description
1 polymer ?
#
loop_
_entity_poly.entity_id
_entity_poly.type
_entity_poly.pdbx_seq_one_letter_code
_entity_poly.pdbx_strand_id
1 'polypeptide(L)' 'MKEDKILLSHGSGGKLSFNLIKKLFLSNFNNPYLKRLDDGAVLNIEGLKLAYTTDSYTVDP' A
#
# COMPACT_ATOMS: atom_id res chain seq x y z
N MET A 1 -0.68 -21.86 1.81
CA MET A 1 -2.11 -21.84 2.19
C MET A 1 -2.71 -20.52 1.76
N LYS A 2 -3.97 -20.51 1.31
CA LYS A 2 -4.73 -19.27 1.20
C LYS A 2 -5.02 -18.86 2.65
N GLU A 3 -4.49 -17.72 3.09
CA GLU A 3 -4.72 -17.26 4.47
C GLU A 3 -6.10 -16.59 4.50
N ASP A 4 -7.10 -17.29 5.04
CA ASP A 4 -8.47 -16.75 5.21
C ASP A 4 -8.58 -15.80 6.42
N LYS A 5 -7.46 -15.42 7.04
CA LYS A 5 -7.39 -14.57 8.23
C LYS A 5 -6.26 -13.55 8.11
N ILE A 6 -6.49 -12.34 8.61
CA ILE A 6 -5.46 -11.32 8.74
C ILE A 6 -4.68 -11.56 10.04
N LEU A 7 -3.40 -11.89 9.89
CA LEU A 7 -2.42 -11.96 10.98
C LEU A 7 -1.73 -10.61 11.26
N LEU A 8 -1.17 -10.43 12.46
CA LEU A 8 -0.36 -9.25 12.82
C LEU A 8 0.82 -9.03 11.85
N SER A 9 1.43 -10.10 11.34
CA SER A 9 2.53 -10.02 10.37
C SER A 9 2.14 -9.37 9.04
N HIS A 10 0.85 -9.22 8.73
CA HIS A 10 0.40 -8.42 7.59
C HIS A 10 0.48 -6.91 7.85
N GLY A 11 0.57 -6.47 9.10
CA GLY A 11 0.77 -5.08 9.48
C GLY A 11 2.22 -4.72 9.84
N SER A 12 3.15 -5.66 9.78
CA SER A 12 4.53 -5.45 10.27
C SER A 12 5.48 -4.80 9.24
N GLY A 13 5.01 -4.43 8.05
CA GLY A 13 5.81 -3.87 6.95
C GLY A 13 6.69 -4.89 6.20
N GLY A 14 6.64 -6.17 6.56
CA GLY A 14 7.50 -7.21 6.01
C GLY A 14 6.95 -7.91 4.76
N LYS A 15 7.45 -9.12 4.50
CA LYS A 15 7.07 -9.94 3.34
C LYS A 15 5.56 -10.23 3.26
N LEU A 16 4.90 -10.46 4.39
CA LEU A 16 3.46 -10.73 4.42
C LEU A 16 2.64 -9.46 4.14
N SER A 17 3.02 -8.30 4.69
CA SER A 17 2.46 -7.00 4.31
C SER A 17 2.57 -6.74 2.81
N PHE A 18 3.78 -6.90 2.24
CA PHE A 18 4.00 -6.72 0.81
C PHE A 18 3.15 -7.68 -0.05
N ASN A 19 3.06 -8.95 0.36
CA ASN A 19 2.24 -9.93 -0.35
C ASN A 19 0.75 -9.59 -0.31
N LEU A 20 0.24 -9.10 0.83
CA LEU A 20 -1.14 -8.66 0.96
C LEU A 20 -1.42 -7.47 0.04
N ILE A 21 -0.55 -6.46 0.02
CA ILE A 21 -0.62 -5.31 -0.89
C ILE A 21 -0.65 -5.78 -2.34
N LYS A 22 0.30 -6.62 -2.75
CA LYS A 22 0.42 -7.06 -4.15
C LYS A 22 -0.75 -7.95 -4.61
N LYS A 23 -1.18 -8.91 -3.78
CA LYS A 23 -2.15 -9.94 -4.17
C LYS A 23 -3.60 -9.49 -4.01
N LEU A 24 -3.91 -8.65 -3.02
CA LEU A 24 -5.26 -8.18 -2.77
C LEU A 24 -5.44 -6.77 -3.35
N PHE A 25 -4.71 -5.79 -2.85
CA PHE A 25 -4.96 -4.39 -3.20
C PHE A 25 -4.58 -4.06 -4.63
N LEU A 26 -3.34 -4.36 -5.04
CA LEU A 26 -2.87 -4.03 -6.39
C LEU A 26 -3.64 -4.82 -7.48
N SER A 27 -4.02 -6.08 -7.19
CA SER A 27 -4.84 -6.88 -8.11
C SER A 27 -6.22 -6.27 -8.35
N ASN A 28 -6.84 -5.67 -7.32
CA ASN A 28 -8.21 -5.14 -7.41
C ASN A 28 -8.26 -3.66 -7.83
N PHE A 29 -7.26 -2.84 -7.45
CA PHE A 29 -7.22 -1.40 -7.73
C PHE A 29 -6.27 -1.00 -8.88
N ASN A 30 -5.60 -1.99 -9.49
CA ASN A 30 -4.69 -1.95 -10.63
C ASN A 30 -4.62 -0.65 -11.46
N ASN A 31 -3.86 0.34 -10.97
CA ASN A 31 -3.69 1.64 -11.64
C ASN A 31 -2.21 2.08 -11.66
N PRO A 32 -1.83 3.02 -12.55
CA PRO A 32 -0.42 3.44 -12.71
C PRO A 32 0.22 4.02 -11.44
N TYR A 33 -0.58 4.62 -10.56
CA TYR A 33 -0.08 5.23 -9.33
C TYR A 33 0.30 4.15 -8.29
N LEU A 34 -0.60 3.19 -8.05
CA LEU A 34 -0.37 2.11 -7.08
C LEU A 34 0.60 1.03 -7.58
N LYS A 35 0.73 0.83 -8.90
CA LYS A 35 1.65 -0.16 -9.49
C LYS A 35 3.11 0.03 -9.09
N ARG A 36 3.49 1.26 -8.75
CA ARG A 36 4.87 1.61 -8.40
C ARG A 36 5.29 1.07 -7.04
N LEU A 37 4.35 0.99 -6.09
CA LEU A 37 4.62 0.56 -4.72
C LEU A 37 5.77 1.34 -4.05
N ASP A 38 5.85 2.65 -4.36
CA ASP A 38 6.77 3.61 -3.73
C ASP A 38 6.16 4.17 -2.44
N ASP A 39 6.89 5.02 -1.71
CA ASP A 39 6.45 5.71 -0.48
C ASP A 39 5.27 6.69 -0.67
N GLY A 40 4.83 6.90 -1.91
CA GLY A 40 3.72 7.78 -2.26
C GLY A 40 3.44 7.81 -3.76
N ALA A 41 2.33 8.43 -4.15
CA ALA A 41 1.95 8.64 -5.53
C ALA A 41 2.45 10.00 -6.05
N VAL A 42 2.87 10.04 -7.31
CA VAL A 42 3.09 11.29 -8.04
C VAL A 42 1.86 11.55 -8.91
N LEU A 43 1.17 12.66 -8.64
CA LEU A 43 -0.04 13.08 -9.36
C LEU A 43 0.29 14.30 -10.22
N ASN A 44 -0.02 14.23 -11.52
CA ASN A 44 0.08 15.39 -12.42
C ASN A 44 -1.32 16.01 -12.56
N ILE A 45 -1.54 17.17 -11.95
CA ILE A 45 -2.84 17.86 -11.91
C ILE A 45 -2.63 19.31 -12.35
N GLU A 46 -3.30 19.75 -13.42
CA GLU A 46 -3.23 21.13 -13.93
C GLU A 46 -1.79 21.64 -14.18
N GLY A 47 -0.90 20.74 -14.63
CA GLY A 47 0.52 21.07 -14.87
C GLY A 47 1.39 21.06 -13.61
N LEU A 48 0.81 20.84 -12.42
CA LEU A 48 1.52 20.66 -11.17
C LEU A 48 1.89 19.19 -10.96
N LYS A 49 3.09 18.95 -10.44
CA LYS A 49 3.58 17.63 -10.02
C LYS A 49 3.49 17.51 -8.51
N LEU A 50 2.47 16.82 -8.02
CA LEU A 50 2.18 16.66 -6.60
C LEU A 50 2.68 15.31 -6.08
N ALA A 51 3.29 15.29 -4.91
CA ALA A 51 3.51 14.07 -4.13
C ALA A 51 2.36 13.91 -3.13
N TYR A 52 1.77 12.71 -3.08
CA TYR A 52 0.67 12.40 -2.17
C TYR A 52 0.93 11.07 -1.48
N THR A 53 0.83 11.04 -0.15
CA THR A 53 1.05 9.85 0.68
C THR A 53 0.14 9.88 1.90
N THR A 54 -0.03 8.72 2.54
CA THR A 54 -0.83 8.56 3.76
C THR A 54 -0.23 7.46 4.63
N ASP A 55 -0.25 7.69 5.94
CA ASP A 55 0.16 6.72 6.95
C ASP A 55 -0.73 6.85 8.19
N SER A 56 -0.72 5.83 9.04
CA SER A 56 -1.37 5.84 10.34
C SER A 56 -0.38 5.47 11.43
N TYR A 57 -0.53 6.07 12.62
CA TYR A 57 0.24 5.72 13.80
C TYR A 57 -0.66 4.94 14.77
N THR A 58 -0.31 3.69 15.06
CA THR A 58 -1.06 2.79 15.95
C THR A 58 -0.27 2.41 17.20
N VAL A 59 0.73 3.22 17.57
CA VAL A 59 1.51 3.00 18.79
C VAL A 59 0.61 3.23 20.01
N ASP A 60 0.56 2.24 20.90
CA ASP A 60 -0.13 2.32 22.19
C ASP A 60 0.96 2.21 23.29
N PRO A 61 1.27 3.29 24.01
CA PRO A 61 2.36 3.33 24.99
C PRO A 61 2.08 2.58 26.30
#